data_AF-A0A3P7I2J3-F1
#
_entry.id   AF-A0A3P7I2J3-F1
#
_cell.length_a   1.000
_cell.length_b   1.000
_cell.length_c   1.000
_cell.angle_alpha   90.00
_cell.angle_beta   90.00
_cell.angle_gamma   90.00
#
_symmetry.space_group_name_H-M   'P 1'
#
loop_
_entity.id
_entity.type
_entity.pdbx_description
1 polymer ?
#
loop_
_entity_poly.entity_id
_entity_poly.type
_entity_poly.pdbx_seq_one_letter_code
_entity_poly.pdbx_strand_id
1 'polypeptide(L)'
;MGNVFCHPAIYVTVLTAVAVICWLWLFGKRSAKEQGYTHPRFRVVRELFREMLQSEPEGVALAVLQKGELVVNLYGGYADRNNMHIPADALR
;
A
#
# COMPACT_ATOMS: atom_id res chain seq x y z
N MET A 1 -49.77 -17.99 6.92
CA MET A 1 -49.41 -17.31 5.66
C MET A 1 -48.60 -16.07 6.02
N GLY A 2 -47.29 -16.21 6.16
CA GLY A 2 -46.39 -15.10 6.51
C GLY A 2 -45.85 -14.46 5.24
N ASN A 3 -46.30 -13.26 4.93
CA ASN A 3 -45.85 -12.52 3.76
C ASN A 3 -44.43 -12.01 4.00
N VAL A 4 -43.46 -12.63 3.31
CA VAL A 4 -42.11 -12.09 3.14
C VAL A 4 -42.24 -10.88 2.22
N PHE A 5 -42.52 -9.70 2.78
CA PHE A 5 -42.42 -8.43 2.08
C PHE A 5 -40.94 -8.17 1.76
N CYS A 6 -40.53 -8.71 0.62
CA CYS A 6 -39.23 -8.53 0.00
C CYS A 6 -39.11 -7.07 -0.43
N HIS A 7 -38.51 -6.23 0.41
CA HIS A 7 -38.39 -4.80 0.16
C HIS A 7 -37.18 -4.56 -0.76
N PRO A 8 -37.36 -4.10 -2.02
CA PRO A 8 -36.25 -3.86 -2.95
C PRO A 8 -35.22 -2.86 -2.40
N ALA A 9 -35.64 -2.01 -1.45
CA ALA A 9 -34.78 -1.09 -0.73
C ALA A 9 -33.66 -1.81 0.07
N ILE A 10 -33.92 -2.99 0.64
CA ILE A 10 -32.93 -3.75 1.42
C ILE A 10 -31.86 -4.32 0.49
N TYR A 11 -32.26 -4.76 -0.70
CA TYR A 11 -31.33 -5.33 -1.67
C TYR A 11 -30.36 -4.28 -2.22
N VAL A 12 -30.87 -3.07 -2.51
CA VAL A 12 -30.03 -1.96 -2.98
C VAL A 12 -29.05 -1.49 -1.92
N THR A 13 -29.48 -1.37 -0.65
CA THR A 13 -28.58 -0.95 0.43
C THR A 13 -27.45 -1.97 0.65
N VAL A 14 -27.76 -3.27 0.65
CA VAL A 14 -26.76 -4.33 0.77
C VAL A 14 -25.78 -4.30 -0.40
N LEU A 15 -26.25 -4.14 -1.65
CA LEU A 15 -25.37 -4.03 -2.82
C LEU A 15 -24.45 -2.81 -2.75
N THR A 16 -24.98 -1.64 -2.36
CA THR A 16 -24.15 -0.44 -2.21
C THR A 16 -23.13 -0.59 -1.09
N ALA A 17 -23.50 -1.22 0.04
CA ALA A 17 -22.58 -1.49 1.14
C ALA A 17 -21.47 -2.45 0.70
N VAL A 18 -21.79 -3.52 -0.03
CA VAL A 18 -20.79 -4.46 -0.57
C VAL A 18 -19.88 -3.77 -1.59
N ALA A 19 -20.41 -2.92 -2.46
CA ALA A 19 -19.61 -2.16 -3.41
C ALA A 19 -18.66 -1.17 -2.72
N VAL A 20 -19.12 -0.46 -1.68
CA VAL A 20 -18.29 0.46 -0.88
C VAL A 20 -17.21 -0.30 -0.12
N ILE A 21 -17.56 -1.42 0.51
CA ILE A 21 -16.59 -2.30 1.17
C ILE A 21 -15.57 -2.80 0.14
N CYS A 22 -16.01 -3.34 -0.99
CA CYS A 22 -15.11 -3.81 -2.05
C CYS A 22 -14.20 -2.69 -2.56
N TRP A 23 -14.73 -1.47 -2.73
CA TRP A 23 -13.96 -0.28 -3.12
C TRP A 23 -12.91 0.09 -2.07
N LEU A 24 -13.28 0.14 -0.79
CA LEU A 24 -12.36 0.47 0.30
C LEU A 24 -11.21 -0.53 0.42
N TRP A 25 -11.48 -1.80 0.14
CA TRP A 25 -10.47 -2.86 0.19
C TRP A 25 -9.53 -2.83 -1.03
N LEU A 26 -10.03 -2.52 -2.22
CA LEU A 26 -9.21 -2.42 -3.42
C LEU A 26 -8.36 -1.14 -3.46
N PHE A 27 -8.86 -0.01 -2.94
CA PHE A 27 -8.16 1.27 -2.96
C PHE A 27 -7.32 1.56 -1.69
N GLY A 28 -7.31 0.67 -0.71
CA GLY A 28 -6.59 0.85 0.56
C GLY A 28 -5.06 0.82 0.48
N LYS A 29 -4.47 0.51 -0.69
CA LYS A 29 -3.00 0.50 -0.86
C LYS A 29 -2.46 1.93 -0.89
N ARG A 30 -2.13 2.48 0.27
CA ARG A 30 -1.32 3.70 0.36
C ARG A 30 0.04 3.41 -0.23
N SER A 31 0.36 4.02 -1.38
CA SER A 31 1.72 3.98 -1.93
C SER A 31 2.68 4.63 -0.94
N ALA A 32 3.54 3.84 -0.31
CA ALA A 32 4.68 4.36 0.41
C ALA A 32 5.56 5.14 -0.58
N LYS A 33 5.72 6.44 -0.33
CA LYS A 33 6.52 7.31 -1.19
C LYS A 33 7.99 7.15 -0.83
N GLU A 34 8.79 6.79 -1.82
CA GLU A 34 10.23 6.70 -1.68
C GLU A 34 10.86 8.09 -1.51
N GLN A 35 11.81 8.20 -0.60
CA GLN A 35 12.53 9.42 -0.26
C GLN A 35 14.03 9.24 -0.46
N GLY A 36 14.75 10.36 -0.56
CA GLY A 36 16.20 10.39 -0.68
C GLY A 36 16.74 10.71 -2.08
N TYR A 37 18.01 10.41 -2.27
CA TYR A 37 18.84 10.80 -3.41
C TYR A 37 19.13 9.62 -4.34
N THR A 38 19.14 9.89 -5.65
CA THR A 38 19.58 8.92 -6.65
C THR A 38 20.25 9.70 -7.77
N HIS A 39 21.49 9.33 -8.07
CA HIS A 39 22.19 9.89 -9.21
C HIS A 39 21.48 9.50 -10.53
N PRO A 40 21.33 10.39 -11.54
CA PRO A 40 20.50 10.15 -12.72
C PRO A 40 20.81 8.86 -13.50
N ARG A 41 22.07 8.43 -13.46
CA ARG A 41 22.54 7.17 -14.06
C ARG A 41 21.91 5.92 -13.45
N PHE A 42 21.40 5.99 -12.22
CA PHE A 42 20.81 4.88 -11.47
C PHE A 42 19.29 5.02 -11.31
N ARG A 43 18.60 5.71 -12.23
CA ARG A 43 17.13 5.83 -12.21
C ARG A 43 16.42 4.48 -12.11
N VAL A 44 16.94 3.46 -12.79
CA VAL A 44 16.40 2.08 -12.74
C VAL A 44 16.39 1.53 -11.31
N VAL A 45 17.41 1.84 -10.50
CA VAL A 45 17.45 1.41 -9.09
C VAL A 45 16.32 2.05 -8.29
N ARG A 46 15.97 3.31 -8.58
CA ARG A 46 14.86 4.00 -7.92
C ARG A 46 13.51 3.39 -8.28
N GLU A 47 13.31 3.03 -9.55
CA GLU A 47 12.08 2.38 -10.01
C GLU A 47 11.90 1.01 -9.36
N LEU A 48 12.95 0.19 -9.36
CA LEU A 48 12.95 -1.11 -8.68
C LEU A 48 12.72 -0.98 -7.17
N PHE A 49 13.36 0.00 -6.53
CA PHE A 49 13.16 0.28 -5.11
C PHE A 49 11.70 0.67 -4.83
N ARG A 50 11.08 1.46 -5.70
CA ARG A 50 9.67 1.87 -5.56
C ARG A 50 8.72 0.69 -5.70
N GLU A 51 8.96 -0.23 -6.63
CA GLU A 51 8.17 -1.46 -6.77
C GLU A 51 8.31 -2.35 -5.52
N MET A 52 9.55 -2.55 -5.06
CA MET A 52 9.83 -3.30 -3.83
C MET A 52 9.14 -2.68 -2.61
N LEU A 53 9.17 -1.35 -2.49
CA LEU A 53 8.55 -0.64 -1.38
C LEU A 53 7.01 -0.74 -1.38
N GLN A 54 6.39 -0.97 -2.53
CA GLN A 54 4.93 -1.18 -2.61
C GLN A 54 4.52 -2.58 -2.18
N SER A 55 5.40 -3.57 -2.29
CA SER A 55 5.16 -4.92 -1.80
C SER A 55 5.53 -5.10 -0.32
N GLU A 56 6.41 -4.25 0.21
CA GLU A 56 6.92 -4.42 1.56
C GLU A 56 6.01 -3.78 2.62
N PRO A 57 5.54 -4.55 3.62
CA PRO A 57 4.70 -3.99 4.69
C PRO A 57 5.48 -3.06 5.62
N GLU A 58 6.80 -3.23 5.73
CA GLU A 58 7.67 -2.49 6.64
C GLU A 58 8.46 -1.38 5.95
N GLY A 59 9.30 -0.68 6.73
CA GLY A 59 10.26 0.30 6.22
C GLY A 59 11.47 -0.37 5.56
N VAL A 60 11.92 0.17 4.43
CA VAL A 60 13.10 -0.29 3.70
C VAL A 60 14.01 0.89 3.39
N ALA A 61 15.33 0.65 3.46
CA ALA A 61 16.37 1.62 3.13
C ALA A 61 17.48 0.96 2.30
N LEU A 62 18.02 1.70 1.33
CA LEU A 62 19.05 1.27 0.39
C LEU A 62 20.08 2.38 0.18
N ALA A 63 21.34 2.10 0.45
CA ALA A 63 22.47 2.97 0.12
C ALA A 63 23.47 2.23 -0.77
N VAL A 64 23.91 2.89 -1.84
CA VAL A 64 24.92 2.36 -2.78
C VAL A 64 26.06 3.35 -2.88
N LEU A 65 27.26 2.88 -2.56
CA LEU A 65 28.50 3.61 -2.76
C LEU A 65 29.27 3.05 -3.94
N GLN A 66 29.78 3.94 -4.79
CA GLN A 66 30.65 3.58 -5.90
C GLN A 66 31.87 4.50 -5.90
N LYS A 67 33.07 3.92 -5.83
CA LYS A 67 34.35 4.65 -5.82
C LYS A 67 34.46 5.74 -4.72
N GLY A 68 33.86 5.48 -3.55
CA GLY A 68 33.85 6.42 -2.43
C GLY A 68 32.76 7.50 -2.53
N GLU A 69 31.98 7.53 -3.61
CA GLU A 69 30.86 8.45 -3.77
C GLU A 69 29.53 7.75 -3.48
N LEU A 70 28.64 8.43 -2.74
CA LEU A 70 27.28 7.98 -2.51
C LEU A 70 26.43 8.26 -3.75
N VAL A 71 26.11 7.20 -4.50
CA VAL A 71 25.40 7.32 -5.79
C VAL A 71 23.90 7.07 -5.66
N VAL A 72 23.49 6.32 -4.63
CA VAL A 72 22.08 6.07 -4.29
C VAL A 72 21.93 6.08 -2.77
N ASN A 73 20.90 6.77 -2.27
CA ASN A 73 20.47 6.72 -0.88
C ASN A 73 18.95 6.88 -0.85
N LEU A 74 18.24 5.77 -0.77
CA LEU A 74 16.79 5.68 -0.83
C LEU A 74 16.25 5.10 0.47
N TYR A 75 15.12 5.61 0.94
CA TYR A 75 14.43 5.09 2.11
C TYR A 75 12.93 5.35 2.01
N GLY A 76 12.12 4.52 2.67
CA GLY A 76 10.68 4.67 2.68
C GLY A 76 10.00 3.65 3.58
N GLY A 77 8.67 3.70 3.62
CA GLY A 77 7.86 2.85 4.49
C GLY A 77 7.87 3.33 5.95
N TYR A 78 7.53 2.44 6.88
CA TYR A 78 7.30 2.77 8.29
C TYR A 78 8.30 2.03 9.19
N ALA A 79 8.93 2.76 10.12
CA ALA A 79 9.92 2.19 11.03
C ALA A 79 9.32 1.37 12.18
N ASP A 80 8.01 1.52 12.43
CA ASP A 80 7.31 0.87 13.53
C ASP A 80 6.18 -0.02 12.96
N ARG A 81 6.20 -1.30 13.35
CA ARG A 81 5.12 -2.26 13.05
C ARG A 81 3.78 -1.79 13.60
N ASN A 82 3.76 -1.07 14.71
CA ASN A 82 2.51 -0.58 15.33
C ASN A 82 1.96 0.68 14.66
N ASN A 83 2.77 1.37 13.85
CA ASN A 83 2.29 2.51 13.06
C ASN A 83 1.81 2.08 11.66
N MET A 84 1.92 0.78 11.36
CA MET A 84 1.21 0.15 10.26
C MET A 84 -0.24 -0.05 10.70
N HIS A 85 -1.17 0.75 10.15
CA HIS A 85 -2.59 0.43 10.23
C HIS A 85 -2.83 -0.76 9.28
N ILE A 86 -2.40 -1.94 9.69
CA ILE A 86 -2.74 -3.21 9.05
C ILE A 86 -4.24 -3.40 9.32
N PRO A 87 -5.10 -3.40 8.28
CA PRO A 87 -6.49 -3.76 8.50
C PRO A 87 -6.48 -5.23 8.99
N ALA A 88 -7.24 -5.53 10.04
CA ALA A 88 -7.10 -6.74 10.87
C ALA A 88 -7.26 -8.08 10.11
N ASP A 89 -7.63 -8.02 8.85
CA ASP A 89 -7.83 -9.12 7.90
C ASP A 89 -6.55 -9.66 7.25
N ALA A 90 -5.44 -8.93 7.28
CA ALA A 90 -4.18 -9.37 6.64
C ALA A 90 -3.34 -10.35 7.49
N LEU A 91 -3.80 -10.71 8.69
CA LEU A 91 -3.13 -11.66 9.61
C LEU A 91 -3.71 -13.09 9.54
N ARG A 92 -4.34 -13.47 8.41
CA ARG A 92 -4.94 -14.80 8.21
C ARG A 92 -4.20 -15.65 7.19
#